data_AF-A0A2N3BPS3-F1
#
_entry.id   AF-A0A2N3BPS3-F1
#
_cell.length_a   1.000
_cell.length_b   1.000
_cell.length_c   1.000
_cell.angle_alpha   90.00
_cell.angle_beta   90.00
_cell.angle_gamma   90.00
#
_symmetry.space_group_name_H-M   'P 1'
#
loop_
_entity.id
_entity.type
_entity.pdbx_description
1 polymer ?
#
loop_
_entity_poly.entity_id
_entity_poly.type
_entity_poly.pdbx_seq_one_letter_code
_entity_poly.pdbx_strand_id
1 'polypeptide(L)'
;MIGDDERAAGVQRVVLVTGPSGAGRSTAIHALEDLGYEPIDNLPLSLVPRLLDGPPISRPIALGIDVRNRDFSAAALIDLIDRLTRQPSVVPEVLYLDCQPDVLVRRYAETRRRHPLAPDEPPAEGVASEIDLLVPIRARAEVLIDTTDLSPHQLKAEIGRWFGLGPVGRLAVSVHSFSYKRGIPRGLDLMFDCRFLRNPHWDAGLRSLDGRAAEVAAFVAIDPRHDDFIARVRDLLLLMLPAQVEEGKSHLAIGFGCTGGQHRSVAVAESVAKMLAAAGWQVSKRHRELERRAVGGASGNEQGDWA
;
A
#
# COMPACT_ATOMS: atom_id res chain seq x y z
N MET A 1 -31.89 12.97 29.07
CA MET A 1 -30.82 11.97 28.94
C MET A 1 -31.20 11.04 27.80
N ILE A 2 -30.95 11.49 26.56
CA ILE A 2 -31.14 10.72 25.33
C ILE A 2 -29.72 10.43 24.84
N GLY A 3 -29.41 9.14 24.67
CA GLY A 3 -28.06 8.59 24.61
C GLY A 3 -27.28 8.87 23.33
N ASP A 4 -25.96 8.91 23.51
CA ASP A 4 -24.88 9.13 22.53
C ASP A 4 -24.66 7.97 21.54
N ASP A 5 -25.73 7.36 20.99
CA ASP A 5 -25.63 6.15 20.14
C ASP A 5 -25.99 6.38 18.65
N GLU A 6 -25.80 7.60 18.16
CA GLU A 6 -25.89 7.96 16.72
C GLU A 6 -24.50 7.98 16.04
N ARG A 7 -23.58 7.08 16.43
CA ARG A 7 -22.26 6.98 15.81
C ARG A 7 -22.33 6.24 14.47
N ALA A 8 -22.45 7.03 13.39
CA ALA A 8 -22.16 6.70 11.99
C ALA A 8 -22.90 5.50 11.38
N ALA A 9 -24.12 5.73 10.90
CA ALA A 9 -24.80 4.81 10.01
C ALA A 9 -24.07 4.68 8.65
N GLY A 10 -23.71 3.45 8.25
CA GLY A 10 -23.90 3.02 6.86
C GLY A 10 -22.72 2.46 6.05
N VAL A 11 -21.48 2.41 6.57
CA VAL A 11 -20.33 1.97 5.74
C VAL A 11 -19.50 0.88 6.43
N GLN A 12 -19.35 -0.26 5.77
CA GLN A 12 -18.55 -1.40 6.21
C GLN A 12 -17.08 -1.19 5.88
N ARG A 13 -16.22 -1.18 6.89
CA ARG A 13 -14.77 -1.20 6.68
C ARG A 13 -14.28 -2.63 6.49
N VAL A 14 -13.42 -2.83 5.49
CA VAL A 14 -12.85 -4.14 5.14
C VAL A 14 -11.37 -3.98 4.85
N VAL A 15 -10.53 -4.65 5.62
CA VAL A 15 -9.09 -4.73 5.36
C VAL A 15 -8.80 -6.06 4.66
N LEU A 16 -8.37 -6.01 3.40
CA LEU A 16 -7.93 -7.18 2.63
C LEU A 16 -6.45 -7.42 2.94
N VAL A 17 -6.15 -8.44 3.74
CA VAL A 17 -4.78 -8.78 4.15
C VAL A 17 -4.21 -9.83 3.22
N THR A 18 -3.18 -9.46 2.45
CA THR A 18 -2.52 -10.35 1.48
C THR A 18 -1.00 -10.18 1.49
N GLY A 19 -0.30 -11.06 0.79
CA GLY A 19 1.17 -11.13 0.75
C GLY A 19 1.64 -12.57 0.57
N PRO A 20 2.90 -12.79 0.15
CA PRO A 20 3.43 -14.12 -0.06
C PRO A 20 3.52 -14.93 1.23
N SER A 21 3.54 -16.25 1.10
CA SER A 21 3.64 -17.18 2.20
C SER A 21 4.91 -16.94 3.02
N GLY A 22 4.73 -16.60 4.32
CA GLY A 22 5.85 -16.24 5.21
C GLY A 22 6.01 -14.74 5.47
N ALA A 23 5.25 -13.87 4.79
CA ALA A 23 5.28 -12.42 5.00
C ALA A 23 4.60 -11.95 6.30
N GLY A 24 4.03 -12.86 7.10
CA GLY A 24 3.41 -12.51 8.39
C GLY A 24 1.90 -12.24 8.36
N ARG A 25 1.18 -12.74 7.33
CA ARG A 25 -0.28 -12.61 7.17
C ARG A 25 -1.06 -12.99 8.43
N SER A 26 -0.78 -14.15 9.01
CA SER A 26 -1.44 -14.61 10.23
C SER A 26 -1.18 -13.67 11.42
N THR A 27 0.05 -13.19 11.58
CA THR A 27 0.39 -12.21 12.62
C THR A 27 -0.38 -10.91 12.44
N ALA A 28 -0.53 -10.43 11.19
CA ALA A 28 -1.29 -9.22 10.91
C ALA A 28 -2.79 -9.39 11.18
N ILE A 29 -3.38 -10.53 10.82
CA ILE A 29 -4.80 -10.83 11.09
C ILE A 29 -5.05 -10.89 12.60
N HIS A 30 -4.20 -11.59 13.38
CA HIS A 30 -4.34 -11.61 14.83
C HIS A 30 -4.16 -10.22 15.45
N ALA A 31 -3.25 -9.40 14.91
CA ALA A 31 -3.10 -8.03 15.35
C ALA A 31 -4.35 -7.18 15.07
N LEU A 32 -5.01 -7.37 13.92
CA LEU A 32 -6.29 -6.71 13.60
C LEU A 32 -7.43 -7.20 14.51
N GLU A 33 -7.47 -8.50 14.82
CA GLU A 33 -8.43 -9.07 15.77
C GLU A 33 -8.29 -8.42 17.16
N ASP A 34 -7.05 -8.28 17.66
CA ASP A 34 -6.76 -7.59 18.92
C ASP A 34 -7.19 -6.11 18.91
N LEU A 35 -7.23 -5.50 17.72
CA LEU A 35 -7.71 -4.13 17.52
C LEU A 35 -9.24 -4.04 17.43
N GLY A 36 -9.97 -5.16 17.40
CA GLY A 36 -11.42 -5.20 17.37
C GLY A 36 -12.03 -5.46 15.98
N TYR A 37 -11.21 -5.82 14.99
CA TYR A 37 -11.69 -6.30 13.70
C TYR A 37 -12.24 -7.73 13.83
N GLU A 38 -13.19 -8.08 12.98
CA GLU A 38 -13.66 -9.46 12.81
C GLU A 38 -12.77 -10.18 11.78
N PRO A 39 -11.91 -11.13 12.21
CA PRO A 39 -11.03 -11.84 11.29
C PRO A 39 -11.79 -12.93 10.54
N ILE A 40 -11.63 -12.95 9.21
CA ILE A 40 -12.14 -14.01 8.35
C ILE A 40 -10.98 -14.48 7.49
N ASP A 41 -10.61 -15.75 7.61
CA ASP A 41 -9.55 -16.36 6.80
C ASP A 41 -10.12 -17.48 5.93
N ASN A 42 -9.47 -17.75 4.79
CA ASN A 42 -9.80 -18.84 3.87
C ASN A 42 -11.23 -18.80 3.30
N LEU A 43 -11.83 -17.60 3.19
CA LEU A 43 -13.11 -17.43 2.50
C LEU A 43 -12.88 -17.49 0.97
N PRO A 44 -13.67 -18.28 0.21
CA PRO A 44 -13.62 -18.25 -1.25
C PRO A 44 -13.86 -16.83 -1.79
N LEU A 45 -13.06 -16.39 -2.76
CA LEU A 45 -13.15 -15.01 -3.28
C LEU A 45 -14.54 -14.69 -3.84
N SER A 46 -15.20 -15.69 -4.42
CA SER A 46 -16.56 -15.62 -4.95
C SER A 46 -17.63 -15.29 -3.90
N LEU A 47 -17.37 -15.54 -2.61
CA LEU A 47 -18.30 -15.29 -1.51
C LEU A 47 -18.07 -13.94 -0.82
N VAL A 48 -16.95 -13.26 -1.06
CA VAL A 48 -16.64 -11.97 -0.43
C VAL A 48 -17.72 -10.91 -0.71
N PRO A 49 -18.24 -10.74 -1.95
CA PRO A 49 -19.30 -9.77 -2.18
C PRO A 49 -20.57 -10.09 -1.40
N ARG A 50 -20.91 -11.39 -1.27
CA ARG A 50 -22.12 -11.82 -0.54
C ARG A 50 -22.03 -11.60 0.96
N LEU A 51 -20.82 -11.71 1.51
CA LEU A 51 -20.56 -11.37 2.92
C LEU A 51 -20.83 -9.90 3.20
N LEU A 52 -20.54 -9.03 2.23
CA LEU A 52 -20.67 -7.58 2.33
C LEU A 52 -22.01 -7.07 1.81
N ASP A 53 -22.87 -7.95 1.28
CA ASP A 53 -24.23 -7.63 0.88
C ASP A 53 -25.13 -7.60 2.12
N GLY A 54 -25.57 -6.41 2.52
CA GLY A 54 -26.48 -6.23 3.66
C GLY A 54 -26.15 -4.99 4.50
N PRO A 55 -26.85 -4.80 5.63
CA PRO A 55 -26.45 -3.77 6.59
C PRO A 55 -25.02 -4.04 7.08
N PRO A 56 -24.22 -2.99 7.33
CA PRO A 56 -22.86 -3.15 7.82
C PRO A 56 -22.86 -3.95 9.12
N ILE A 57 -21.93 -4.90 9.21
CA ILE A 57 -21.62 -5.59 10.45
C ILE A 57 -21.06 -4.55 11.42
N SER A 58 -21.45 -4.63 12.69
CA SER A 58 -21.07 -3.66 13.73
C SER A 58 -19.55 -3.50 13.94
N ARG A 59 -18.73 -4.40 13.38
CA ARG A 59 -17.27 -4.40 13.48
C ARG A 59 -16.62 -4.31 12.10
N PRO A 60 -15.45 -3.67 11.99
CA PRO A 60 -14.68 -3.72 10.74
C PRO A 60 -14.18 -5.15 10.50
N ILE A 61 -14.03 -5.55 9.23
CA ILE A 61 -13.66 -6.92 8.85
C ILE A 61 -12.19 -6.96 8.45
N ALA A 62 -11.45 -7.98 8.88
CA ALA A 62 -10.11 -8.29 8.40
C ALA A 62 -10.17 -9.60 7.60
N LEU A 63 -10.08 -9.49 6.27
CA LEU A 63 -10.19 -10.63 5.36
C LEU A 63 -8.82 -11.11 4.89
N GLY A 64 -8.43 -12.31 5.30
CA GLY A 64 -7.23 -12.99 4.85
C GLY A 64 -7.38 -13.58 3.46
N ILE A 65 -6.56 -13.12 2.51
CA ILE A 65 -6.55 -13.61 1.13
C ILE A 65 -5.11 -14.01 0.75
N ASP A 66 -4.92 -15.30 0.47
CA ASP A 66 -3.69 -15.84 -0.10
C ASP A 66 -3.98 -16.79 -1.28
N VAL A 67 -2.92 -17.32 -1.88
CA VAL A 67 -3.00 -18.19 -3.06
C VAL A 67 -3.71 -19.52 -2.82
N ARG A 68 -3.98 -19.89 -1.57
CA ARG A 68 -4.70 -21.11 -1.18
C ARG A 68 -6.20 -20.90 -1.09
N ASN A 69 -6.68 -19.65 -1.05
CA ASN A 69 -8.11 -19.38 -1.06
C ASN A 69 -8.74 -20.01 -2.31
N ARG A 70 -9.90 -20.63 -2.12
CA ARG A 70 -10.65 -21.19 -3.25
C ARG A 70 -11.04 -20.08 -4.23
N ASP A 71 -10.96 -20.40 -5.52
CA ASP A 71 -11.21 -19.49 -6.64
C ASP A 71 -10.20 -18.32 -6.74
N PHE A 72 -9.04 -18.42 -6.09
CA PHE A 72 -8.01 -17.39 -6.17
C PHE A 72 -7.39 -17.32 -7.57
N SER A 73 -7.30 -16.09 -8.07
CA SER A 73 -6.35 -15.68 -9.10
C SER A 73 -6.02 -14.22 -8.87
N ALA A 74 -4.85 -13.77 -9.33
CA ALA A 74 -4.48 -12.35 -9.23
C ALA A 74 -5.52 -11.45 -9.91
N ALA A 75 -6.03 -11.87 -11.07
CA ALA A 75 -7.10 -11.16 -11.79
C ALA A 75 -8.41 -11.10 -10.98
N ALA A 76 -8.84 -12.22 -10.37
CA ALA A 76 -10.07 -12.24 -9.57
C ALA A 76 -9.98 -11.35 -8.33
N LEU A 77 -8.82 -11.32 -7.63
CA LEU A 77 -8.63 -10.42 -6.50
C LEU A 77 -8.64 -8.95 -6.94
N ILE A 78 -8.01 -8.65 -8.07
CA ILE A 78 -8.04 -7.32 -8.67
C ILE A 78 -9.46 -6.88 -8.98
N ASP A 79 -10.26 -7.73 -9.61
CA ASP A 79 -11.64 -7.44 -9.96
C ASP A 79 -12.51 -7.26 -8.71
N LEU A 80 -12.23 -8.05 -7.66
CA LEU A 80 -12.87 -7.90 -6.35
C LEU A 80 -12.55 -6.53 -5.74
N ILE A 81 -11.27 -6.14 -5.66
CA ILE A 81 -10.85 -4.82 -5.16
C ILE A 81 -11.59 -3.72 -5.95
N ASP A 82 -11.53 -3.78 -7.28
CA ASP A 82 -12.16 -2.79 -8.16
C ASP A 82 -13.70 -2.75 -8.00
N ARG A 83 -14.35 -3.87 -7.66
CA ARG A 83 -15.78 -3.93 -7.37
C ARG A 83 -16.09 -3.29 -6.01
N LEU A 84 -15.34 -3.63 -4.96
CA LEU A 84 -15.56 -3.10 -3.61
C LEU A 84 -15.31 -1.60 -3.55
N THR A 85 -14.27 -1.09 -4.22
CA THR A 85 -13.99 0.37 -4.27
C THR A 85 -15.11 1.16 -4.94
N ARG A 86 -15.92 0.52 -5.79
CA ARG A 86 -17.10 1.15 -6.43
C ARG A 86 -18.36 1.08 -5.59
N GLN A 87 -18.38 0.33 -4.48
CA GLN A 87 -19.54 0.21 -3.61
C GLN A 87 -19.52 1.32 -2.54
N PRO A 88 -20.52 2.22 -2.49
CA PRO A 88 -20.53 3.32 -1.52
C PRO A 88 -20.63 2.86 -0.06
N SER A 89 -21.19 1.67 0.18
CA SER A 89 -21.39 1.08 1.51
C SER A 89 -20.16 0.32 2.03
N VAL A 90 -19.05 0.28 1.28
CA VAL A 90 -17.84 -0.44 1.66
C VAL A 90 -16.62 0.47 1.51
N VAL A 91 -15.76 0.51 2.53
CA VAL A 91 -14.41 1.08 2.43
C VAL A 91 -13.40 -0.07 2.44
N PRO A 92 -12.93 -0.54 1.27
CA PRO A 92 -11.88 -1.52 1.22
C PRO A 92 -10.51 -0.86 1.37
N GLU A 93 -9.66 -1.44 2.20
CA GLU A 93 -8.23 -1.09 2.33
C GLU A 93 -7.41 -2.37 2.11
N VAL A 94 -6.50 -2.37 1.13
CA VAL A 94 -5.63 -3.51 0.83
C VAL A 94 -4.32 -3.35 1.57
N LEU A 95 -4.10 -4.25 2.53
CA LEU A 95 -2.84 -4.43 3.22
C LEU A 95 -2.02 -5.51 2.53
N TYR A 96 -0.88 -5.11 1.96
CA TYR A 96 0.11 -6.01 1.39
C TYR A 96 1.32 -6.12 2.31
N LEU A 97 1.58 -7.34 2.78
CA LEU A 97 2.79 -7.66 3.54
C LEU A 97 3.87 -8.10 2.56
N ASP A 98 5.00 -7.41 2.56
CA ASP A 98 6.15 -7.70 1.70
C ASP A 98 7.30 -8.27 2.54
N CYS A 99 8.24 -8.96 1.90
CA CYS A 99 9.43 -9.51 2.55
C CYS A 99 10.44 -9.94 1.49
N GLN A 100 11.74 -9.86 1.80
CA GLN A 100 12.76 -10.34 0.87
C GLN A 100 12.63 -11.85 0.60
N PRO A 101 12.90 -12.31 -0.65
CA PRO A 101 12.69 -13.70 -1.05
C PRO A 101 13.45 -14.72 -0.21
N ASP A 102 14.70 -14.43 0.15
CA ASP A 102 15.55 -15.30 0.99
C ASP A 102 14.98 -15.47 2.41
N VAL A 103 14.44 -14.39 2.98
CA VAL A 103 13.77 -14.41 4.28
C VAL A 103 12.46 -15.19 4.21
N LEU A 104 11.68 -15.02 3.13
CA LEU A 104 10.46 -15.80 2.89
C LEU A 104 10.73 -17.29 2.81
N VAL A 105 11.73 -17.70 2.02
CA VAL A 105 12.13 -19.11 1.89
C VAL A 105 12.53 -19.68 3.24
N ARG A 106 13.33 -18.94 4.03
CA ARG A 106 13.73 -19.36 5.38
C ARG A 106 12.53 -19.53 6.31
N ARG A 107 11.64 -18.52 6.39
CA ARG A 107 10.43 -18.57 7.23
C ARG A 107 9.48 -19.68 6.79
N TYR A 108 9.36 -19.91 5.49
CA TYR A 108 8.52 -20.97 4.96
C TYR A 108 9.07 -22.36 5.30
N ALA A 109 10.39 -22.55 5.20
CA ALA A 109 11.06 -23.80 5.55
C ALA A 109 10.82 -24.21 7.02
N GLU A 110 10.66 -23.24 7.94
CA GLU A 110 10.31 -23.50 9.34
C GLU A 110 8.94 -24.19 9.50
N THR A 111 8.02 -24.01 8.54
CA THR A 111 6.70 -24.66 8.57
C THR A 111 6.73 -26.14 8.20
N ARG A 112 7.82 -26.60 7.53
CA ARG A 112 8.00 -27.97 7.00
C ARG A 112 6.87 -28.46 6.07
N ARG A 113 6.07 -27.54 5.49
CA ARG A 113 4.99 -27.87 4.55
C ARG A 113 5.48 -27.78 3.11
N ARG A 114 4.79 -28.45 2.19
CA ARG A 114 5.00 -28.30 0.74
C ARG A 114 4.31 -27.03 0.25
N HIS A 115 4.94 -26.36 -0.71
CA HIS A 115 4.41 -25.11 -1.27
C HIS A 115 3.16 -25.38 -2.13
N PRO A 116 2.04 -24.66 -1.93
CA PRO A 116 0.79 -24.90 -2.68
C PRO A 116 0.93 -24.76 -4.20
N LEU A 117 1.75 -23.79 -4.65
CA LEU A 117 1.97 -23.53 -6.09
C LEU A 117 3.03 -24.44 -6.71
N ALA A 118 3.86 -25.11 -5.90
CA ALA A 118 4.97 -25.91 -6.38
C ALA A 118 5.15 -27.13 -5.43
N PRO A 119 4.21 -28.09 -5.44
CA PRO A 119 4.15 -29.17 -4.45
C PRO A 119 5.25 -30.23 -4.58
N ASP A 120 5.87 -30.31 -5.76
CA ASP A 120 6.94 -31.27 -6.09
C ASP A 120 8.31 -30.60 -6.26
N GLU A 121 8.39 -29.28 -6.06
CA GLU A 121 9.61 -28.48 -6.21
C GLU A 121 10.11 -27.95 -4.86
N PRO A 122 11.36 -27.45 -4.80
CA PRO A 122 11.85 -26.77 -3.61
C PRO A 122 10.99 -25.57 -3.22
N PRO A 123 10.85 -25.24 -1.92
CA PRO A 123 10.08 -24.08 -1.47
C PRO A 123 10.47 -22.74 -2.12
N ALA A 124 11.72 -22.61 -2.54
CA ALA A 124 12.21 -21.43 -3.25
C ALA A 124 11.44 -21.14 -4.54
N GLU A 125 11.17 -22.16 -5.36
CA GLU A 125 10.42 -22.01 -6.63
C GLU A 125 8.97 -21.59 -6.38
N GLY A 126 8.36 -22.19 -5.35
CA GLY A 126 7.02 -21.84 -4.92
C GLY A 126 6.91 -20.39 -4.45
N VAL A 127 7.87 -19.93 -3.64
CA VAL A 127 7.94 -18.55 -3.15
C VAL A 127 8.15 -17.57 -4.31
N ALA A 128 9.07 -17.87 -5.24
CA ALA A 128 9.30 -17.04 -6.42
C ALA A 128 8.02 -16.90 -7.28
N SER A 129 7.38 -18.03 -7.56
CA SER A 129 6.10 -18.07 -8.31
C SER A 129 5.00 -17.27 -7.61
N GLU A 130 4.92 -17.33 -6.28
CA GLU A 130 3.94 -16.58 -5.50
C GLU A 130 4.21 -15.08 -5.54
N ILE A 131 5.47 -14.66 -5.41
CA ILE A 131 5.86 -13.25 -5.53
C ILE A 131 5.42 -12.69 -6.88
N ASP A 132 5.77 -13.37 -7.98
CA ASP A 132 5.43 -12.95 -9.34
C ASP A 132 3.91 -12.85 -9.55
N LEU A 133 3.16 -13.85 -9.04
CA LEU A 133 1.70 -13.85 -9.10
C LEU A 133 1.08 -12.66 -8.35
N LEU A 134 1.70 -12.23 -7.24
CA LEU A 134 1.18 -11.18 -6.37
C LEU A 134 1.61 -9.76 -6.76
N VAL A 135 2.59 -9.59 -7.67
CA VAL A 135 3.04 -8.28 -8.19
C VAL A 135 1.88 -7.35 -8.59
N PRO A 136 0.87 -7.79 -9.36
CA PRO A 136 -0.24 -6.93 -9.77
C PRO A 136 -1.15 -6.47 -8.62
N ILE A 137 -1.20 -7.25 -7.54
CA ILE A 137 -1.97 -6.95 -6.33
C ILE A 137 -1.19 -5.98 -5.44
N ARG A 138 0.12 -6.22 -5.27
CA ARG A 138 1.05 -5.28 -4.62
C ARG A 138 0.92 -3.88 -5.21
N ALA A 139 0.79 -3.77 -6.54
CA ALA A 139 0.58 -2.51 -7.26
C ALA A 139 -0.73 -1.76 -6.92
N ARG A 140 -1.69 -2.42 -6.25
CA ARG A 140 -2.97 -1.84 -5.81
C ARG A 140 -3.04 -1.56 -4.31
N ALA A 141 -2.12 -2.09 -3.52
CA ALA A 141 -2.14 -1.95 -2.07
C ALA A 141 -2.12 -0.50 -1.58
N GLU A 142 -3.06 -0.13 -0.72
CA GLU A 142 -3.06 1.16 -0.01
C GLU A 142 -1.99 1.17 1.08
N VAL A 143 -1.84 0.05 1.81
CA VAL A 143 -0.83 -0.12 2.86
C VAL A 143 0.14 -1.24 2.46
N LEU A 144 1.43 -0.91 2.40
CA LEU A 144 2.50 -1.88 2.18
C LEU A 144 3.44 -1.88 3.37
N ILE A 145 3.64 -3.04 3.98
CA ILE A 145 4.55 -3.22 5.11
C ILE A 145 5.64 -4.19 4.71
N ASP A 146 6.89 -3.74 4.67
CA ASP A 146 8.05 -4.62 4.54
C ASP A 146 8.35 -5.28 5.89
N THR A 147 8.24 -6.60 5.93
CA THR A 147 8.40 -7.42 7.14
C THR A 147 9.77 -8.10 7.24
N THR A 148 10.70 -7.80 6.33
CA THR A 148 12.04 -8.41 6.24
C THR A 148 12.75 -8.42 7.59
N ASP A 149 12.87 -7.25 8.22
CA ASP A 149 13.58 -7.09 9.50
C ASP A 149 12.64 -6.98 10.71
N LEU A 150 11.33 -7.24 10.52
CA LEU A 150 10.35 -7.11 11.57
C LEU A 150 10.15 -8.43 12.33
N SER A 151 10.27 -8.38 13.65
CA SER A 151 9.76 -9.42 14.55
C SER A 151 8.22 -9.40 14.59
N PRO A 152 7.56 -10.50 15.03
CA PRO A 152 6.10 -10.53 15.17
C PRO A 152 5.55 -9.43 16.07
N HIS A 153 6.26 -9.06 17.14
CA HIS A 153 5.87 -7.95 18.02
C HIS A 153 5.97 -6.59 17.31
N GLN A 154 7.03 -6.36 16.52
CA GLN A 154 7.18 -5.13 15.74
C GLN A 154 6.13 -5.03 14.63
N LEU A 155 5.82 -6.15 13.96
CA LEU A 155 4.74 -6.21 12.97
C LEU A 155 3.39 -5.90 13.63
N LYS A 156 3.07 -6.50 14.78
CA LYS A 156 1.85 -6.17 15.54
C LYS A 156 1.77 -4.69 15.90
N ALA A 157 2.88 -4.09 16.32
CA ALA A 157 2.95 -2.66 16.60
C ALA A 157 2.75 -1.80 15.32
N GLU A 158 3.27 -2.23 14.18
CA GLU A 158 3.05 -1.56 12.88
C GLU A 158 1.58 -1.66 12.46
N ILE A 159 0.95 -2.83 12.58
CA ILE A 159 -0.49 -3.00 12.35
C ILE A 159 -1.31 -2.11 13.29
N GLY A 160 -0.94 -2.05 14.57
CA GLY A 160 -1.54 -1.13 15.54
C GLY A 160 -1.41 0.35 15.15
N ARG A 161 -0.28 0.73 14.54
CA ARG A 161 -0.08 2.09 14.01
C ARG A 161 -0.99 2.39 12.83
N TRP A 162 -1.22 1.45 11.93
CA TRP A 162 -2.04 1.66 10.72
C TRP A 162 -3.54 1.53 10.96
N PHE A 163 -3.94 0.55 11.77
CA PHE A 163 -5.34 0.10 11.88
C PHE A 163 -5.91 0.23 13.30
N GLY A 164 -5.19 0.90 14.21
CA GLY A 164 -5.62 1.03 15.60
C GLY A 164 -6.98 1.74 15.76
N LEU A 165 -7.94 1.10 16.43
CA LEU A 165 -9.29 1.64 16.70
C LEU A 165 -9.38 2.50 17.98
N GLY A 166 -8.25 3.08 18.45
CA GLY A 166 -8.17 3.81 19.73
C GLY A 166 -9.04 5.07 19.82
N PRO A 167 -9.21 5.65 21.04
CA PRO A 167 -9.98 6.87 21.20
C PRO A 167 -9.28 8.04 20.49
N VAL A 168 -9.98 8.60 19.50
CA VAL A 168 -9.53 9.59 18.50
C VAL A 168 -8.75 8.95 17.34
N GLY A 169 -9.47 8.80 16.21
CA GLY A 169 -8.95 8.31 14.95
C GLY A 169 -7.74 9.08 14.46
N ARG A 170 -6.60 8.39 14.35
CA ARG A 170 -5.47 8.91 13.60
C ARG A 170 -5.71 8.58 12.13
N LEU A 171 -5.99 9.61 11.36
CA LEU A 171 -6.00 9.54 9.91
C LEU A 171 -4.62 9.06 9.42
N ALA A 172 -4.58 7.88 8.82
CA ALA A 172 -3.43 7.36 8.13
C ALA A 172 -3.28 8.08 6.77
N VAL A 173 -2.11 8.64 6.49
CA VAL A 173 -1.87 9.38 5.25
C VAL A 173 -0.93 8.58 4.36
N SER A 174 -1.34 8.29 3.13
CA SER A 174 -0.45 7.70 2.13
C SER A 174 -0.06 8.72 1.08
N VAL A 175 1.25 8.88 0.87
CA VAL A 175 1.80 9.83 -0.10
C VAL A 175 2.36 9.07 -1.29
N HIS A 176 1.75 9.27 -2.45
CA HIS A 176 2.04 8.53 -3.68
C HIS A 176 2.77 9.43 -4.68
N SER A 177 3.74 8.88 -5.40
CA SER A 177 4.24 9.48 -6.64
C SER A 177 3.85 8.61 -7.83
N PHE A 178 3.37 9.22 -8.92
CA PHE A 178 2.91 8.49 -10.10
C PHE A 178 3.27 9.18 -11.42
N SER A 179 3.01 8.45 -12.51
CA SER A 179 3.21 8.88 -13.89
C SER A 179 1.89 9.16 -14.59
N TYR A 180 1.66 10.39 -15.05
CA TYR A 180 0.49 10.70 -15.87
C TYR A 180 0.47 9.91 -17.18
N LYS A 181 1.66 9.63 -17.77
CA LYS A 181 1.76 8.81 -18.99
C LYS A 181 1.27 7.37 -18.77
N ARG A 182 1.36 6.85 -17.55
CA ARG A 182 0.96 5.48 -17.19
C ARG A 182 -0.36 5.42 -16.43
N GLY A 183 -1.08 6.55 -16.37
CA GLY A 183 -2.39 6.67 -15.74
C GLY A 183 -2.33 7.00 -14.25
N ILE A 184 -3.42 7.57 -13.77
CA ILE A 184 -3.58 7.98 -12.37
C ILE A 184 -3.81 6.72 -11.51
N PRO A 185 -3.17 6.58 -10.35
CA PRO A 185 -3.51 5.53 -9.39
C PRO A 185 -4.97 5.62 -8.97
N ARG A 186 -5.63 4.47 -8.82
CA ARG A 186 -6.97 4.44 -8.23
C ARG A 186 -6.87 4.74 -6.73
N GLY A 187 -7.93 5.28 -6.15
CA GLY A 187 -8.01 5.52 -4.71
C GLY A 187 -7.23 6.73 -4.19
N LEU A 188 -6.78 7.66 -5.06
CA LEU A 188 -6.25 8.95 -4.60
C LEU A 188 -7.40 9.88 -4.22
N ASP A 189 -7.36 10.45 -3.01
CA ASP A 189 -8.26 11.52 -2.56
C ASP A 189 -7.81 12.89 -3.09
N LEU A 190 -6.51 13.17 -3.04
CA LEU A 190 -5.90 14.43 -3.48
C LEU A 190 -4.84 14.17 -4.54
N MET A 191 -4.74 15.05 -5.53
CA MET A 191 -3.76 14.92 -6.61
C MET A 191 -3.16 16.27 -7.00
N PHE A 192 -1.83 16.33 -7.05
CA PHE A 192 -1.07 17.52 -7.40
C PHE A 192 -0.16 17.27 -8.61
N ASP A 193 -0.24 18.14 -9.62
CA ASP A 193 0.59 18.05 -10.82
C ASP A 193 1.95 18.74 -10.61
N CYS A 194 3.03 17.98 -10.71
CA CYS A 194 4.41 18.45 -10.58
C CYS A 194 5.11 18.68 -11.93
N ARG A 195 4.40 18.60 -13.07
CA ARG A 195 5.00 18.73 -14.41
C ARG A 195 5.54 20.13 -14.73
N PHE A 196 5.12 21.14 -13.99
CA PHE A 196 5.59 22.52 -14.19
C PHE A 196 7.00 22.75 -13.61
N LEU A 197 7.45 21.94 -12.65
CA LEU A 197 8.78 22.03 -12.05
C LEU A 197 9.87 21.65 -13.05
N ARG A 198 11.08 22.22 -12.85
CA ARG A 198 12.31 21.90 -13.60
C ARG A 198 12.48 20.39 -13.78
N ASN A 199 12.67 19.99 -15.04
CA ASN A 199 12.69 18.59 -15.44
C ASN A 199 14.12 18.03 -15.45
N PRO A 200 14.50 17.12 -14.52
CA PRO A 200 15.86 16.57 -14.44
C PRO A 200 16.21 15.63 -15.61
N HIS A 201 15.23 15.17 -16.38
CA HIS A 201 15.42 14.19 -17.45
C HIS A 201 16.39 14.63 -18.57
N TRP A 202 16.57 15.94 -18.76
CA TRP A 202 17.47 16.48 -19.78
C TRP A 202 18.91 16.66 -19.29
N ASP A 203 19.15 16.52 -17.98
CA ASP A 203 20.49 16.50 -17.41
C ASP A 203 21.02 15.06 -17.46
N ALA A 204 22.14 14.86 -18.17
CA ALA A 204 22.71 13.53 -18.38
C ALA A 204 23.11 12.85 -17.06
N GLY A 205 23.56 13.61 -16.06
CA GLY A 205 23.98 13.09 -14.75
C GLY A 205 22.80 12.70 -13.86
N LEU A 206 21.61 13.28 -14.07
CA LEU A 206 20.43 13.04 -13.25
C LEU A 206 19.44 12.05 -13.89
N ARG A 207 19.61 11.74 -15.18
CA ARG A 207 18.64 10.96 -15.97
C ARG A 207 18.42 9.54 -15.43
N SER A 208 19.50 8.89 -14.98
CA SER A 208 19.47 7.52 -14.43
C SER A 208 19.02 7.48 -12.97
N LEU A 209 19.15 8.59 -12.24
CA LEU A 209 18.74 8.71 -10.83
C LEU A 209 17.22 8.84 -10.70
N ASP A 210 16.70 8.73 -9.47
CA ASP A 210 15.30 8.99 -9.15
C ASP A 210 15.17 10.08 -8.07
N GLY A 211 13.95 10.53 -7.80
CA GLY A 211 13.70 11.64 -6.88
C GLY A 211 14.07 11.40 -5.42
N ARG A 212 14.49 10.20 -5.03
CA ARG A 212 15.05 9.93 -3.69
C ARG A 212 16.53 10.33 -3.58
N ALA A 213 17.22 10.45 -4.72
CA ALA A 213 18.61 10.90 -4.76
C ALA A 213 18.70 12.40 -4.42
N ALA A 214 19.66 12.78 -3.58
CA ALA A 214 19.82 14.14 -3.09
C ALA A 214 20.08 15.13 -4.24
N GLU A 215 20.79 14.71 -5.28
CA GLU A 215 21.13 15.47 -6.47
C GLU A 215 19.88 15.81 -7.30
N VAL A 216 18.96 14.84 -7.43
CA VAL A 216 17.69 15.06 -8.13
C VAL A 216 16.78 15.98 -7.31
N ALA A 217 16.68 15.76 -6.00
CA ALA A 217 15.88 16.60 -5.11
C ALA A 217 16.39 18.06 -5.13
N ALA A 218 17.71 18.26 -5.04
CA ALA A 218 18.34 19.57 -5.13
C ALA A 218 18.08 20.24 -6.48
N PHE A 219 18.19 19.50 -7.59
CA PHE A 219 17.91 20.06 -8.92
C PHE A 219 16.45 20.53 -9.06
N VAL A 220 15.49 19.76 -8.56
CA VAL A 220 14.07 20.12 -8.58
C VAL A 220 13.82 21.36 -7.70
N ALA A 221 14.50 21.46 -6.56
CA ALA A 221 14.38 22.58 -5.63
C ALA A 221 14.94 23.91 -6.17
N ILE A 222 15.80 23.90 -7.20
CA ILE A 222 16.30 25.11 -7.86
C ILE A 222 15.19 25.84 -8.65
N ASP A 223 14.07 25.18 -8.97
CA ASP A 223 12.95 25.87 -9.61
C ASP A 223 12.42 26.99 -8.69
N PRO A 224 12.30 28.24 -9.16
CA PRO A 224 11.88 29.36 -8.32
C PRO A 224 10.45 29.20 -7.75
N ARG A 225 9.65 28.30 -8.31
CA ARG A 225 8.28 28.02 -7.85
C ARG A 225 8.22 26.85 -6.84
N HIS A 226 9.33 26.14 -6.63
CA HIS A 226 9.35 24.93 -5.81
C HIS A 226 8.92 25.20 -4.38
N ASP A 227 9.58 26.14 -3.70
CA ASP A 227 9.38 26.35 -2.27
C ASP A 227 7.98 26.91 -1.97
N ASP A 228 7.50 27.86 -2.79
CA ASP A 228 6.13 28.41 -2.66
C ASP A 228 5.08 27.32 -2.93
N PHE A 229 5.29 26.45 -3.91
CA PHE A 229 4.39 25.31 -4.16
C PHE A 229 4.35 24.34 -2.97
N ILE A 230 5.51 23.93 -2.45
CA ILE A 230 5.59 23.02 -1.29
C ILE A 230 4.94 23.65 -0.06
N ALA A 231 5.17 24.95 0.19
CA ALA A 231 4.56 25.66 1.31
C ALA A 231 3.03 25.72 1.21
N ARG A 232 2.48 26.02 0.03
CA ARG A 232 1.02 26.05 -0.18
C ARG A 232 0.38 24.66 -0.05
N VAL A 233 1.03 23.63 -0.58
CA VAL A 233 0.58 22.24 -0.41
C VAL A 233 0.60 21.86 1.07
N ARG A 234 1.67 22.18 1.81
CA ARG A 234 1.75 21.98 3.26
C ARG A 234 0.57 22.64 3.97
N ASP A 235 0.37 23.93 3.76
CA ASP A 235 -0.63 24.69 4.51
C ASP A 235 -2.04 24.19 4.23
N LEU A 236 -2.33 23.82 2.96
CA LEU A 236 -3.58 23.17 2.59
C LEU A 236 -3.76 21.82 3.29
N LEU A 237 -2.73 20.97 3.29
CA LEU A 237 -2.82 19.64 3.92
C LEU A 237 -2.99 19.74 5.44
N LEU A 238 -2.24 20.62 6.10
CA LEU A 238 -2.35 20.83 7.55
C LEU A 238 -3.70 21.42 7.96
N LEU A 239 -4.35 22.20 7.08
CA LEU A 239 -5.73 22.63 7.26
C LEU A 239 -6.72 21.47 7.09
N MET A 240 -6.53 20.64 6.06
CA MET A 240 -7.50 19.59 5.70
C MET A 240 -7.44 18.37 6.60
N LEU A 241 -6.26 17.89 6.98
CA LEU A 241 -6.10 16.61 7.67
C LEU A 241 -6.91 16.54 9.00
N PRO A 242 -6.93 17.57 9.87
CA PRO A 242 -7.81 17.59 11.03
C PRO A 242 -9.30 17.52 10.67
N ALA A 243 -9.75 18.27 9.66
CA ALA A 243 -11.13 18.23 9.20
C ALA A 243 -11.52 16.85 8.64
N GLN A 244 -10.60 16.15 7.97
CA GLN A 244 -10.84 14.77 7.50
C GLN A 244 -10.96 13.78 8.68
N VAL A 245 -10.23 14.01 9.78
CA VAL A 245 -10.38 13.23 11.02
C VAL A 245 -11.77 13.47 11.64
N GLU A 246 -12.22 14.72 11.69
CA GLU A 246 -13.55 15.09 12.22
C GLU A 246 -14.69 14.48 11.39
N GLU A 247 -14.53 14.41 10.08
CA GLU A 247 -15.44 13.72 9.15
C GLU A 247 -15.43 12.17 9.32
N GLY A 248 -14.50 11.64 10.12
CA GLY A 248 -14.41 10.20 10.41
C GLY A 248 -13.62 9.38 9.37
N LYS A 249 -12.83 10.03 8.50
CA LYS A 249 -11.92 9.30 7.60
C LYS A 249 -10.81 8.61 8.39
N SER A 250 -10.54 7.35 8.06
CA SER A 250 -9.36 6.63 8.56
C SER A 250 -8.14 6.77 7.70
N HIS A 251 -8.33 7.01 6.40
CA HIS A 251 -7.23 7.04 5.45
C HIS A 251 -7.41 8.20 4.45
N LEU A 252 -6.30 8.83 4.08
CA LEU A 252 -6.23 9.84 3.03
C LEU A 252 -5.04 9.56 2.11
N ALA A 253 -5.31 9.34 0.82
CA ALA A 253 -4.29 9.13 -0.19
C ALA A 253 -4.01 10.42 -0.98
N ILE A 254 -2.76 10.87 -0.95
CA ILE A 254 -2.29 12.10 -1.61
C ILE A 254 -1.29 11.73 -2.70
N GLY A 255 -1.60 12.07 -3.95
CA GLY A 255 -0.77 11.75 -5.11
C GLY A 255 -0.06 12.96 -5.72
N PHE A 256 1.22 12.78 -6.05
CA PHE A 256 2.03 13.72 -6.80
C PHE A 256 2.35 13.12 -8.18
N GLY A 257 1.95 13.81 -9.25
CA GLY A 257 2.07 13.33 -10.62
C GLY A 257 3.16 14.05 -11.41
N CYS A 258 4.00 13.31 -12.14
CA CYS A 258 4.80 13.90 -13.21
C CYS A 258 4.69 13.06 -14.49
N THR A 259 5.37 13.45 -15.58
CA THR A 259 5.25 12.73 -16.86
C THR A 259 5.74 11.28 -16.79
N GLY A 260 6.85 11.02 -16.10
CA GLY A 260 7.50 9.70 -16.07
C GLY A 260 7.40 8.97 -14.73
N GLY A 261 6.97 9.64 -13.66
CA GLY A 261 6.86 9.09 -12.30
C GLY A 261 8.20 8.75 -11.62
N GLN A 262 9.33 9.27 -12.12
CA GLN A 262 10.68 8.92 -11.64
C GLN A 262 11.36 10.03 -10.84
N HIS A 263 11.26 11.28 -11.28
CA HIS A 263 12.06 12.38 -10.73
C HIS A 263 11.22 13.35 -9.89
N ARG A 264 10.54 14.29 -10.55
CA ARG A 264 9.83 15.41 -9.90
C ARG A 264 8.77 14.96 -8.90
N SER A 265 7.89 14.05 -9.30
CA SER A 265 6.85 13.57 -8.39
C SER A 265 7.40 12.79 -7.20
N VAL A 266 8.48 12.02 -7.39
CA VAL A 266 9.15 11.28 -6.31
C VAL A 266 9.77 12.26 -5.32
N ALA A 267 10.52 13.26 -5.81
CA ALA A 267 11.17 14.26 -4.95
C ALA A 267 10.16 15.08 -4.13
N VAL A 268 9.06 15.50 -4.77
CA VAL A 268 7.98 16.23 -4.07
C VAL A 268 7.27 15.33 -3.05
N ALA A 269 6.95 14.09 -3.42
CA ALA A 269 6.32 13.12 -2.51
C ALA A 269 7.19 12.86 -1.26
N GLU A 270 8.51 12.70 -1.43
CA GLU A 270 9.47 12.54 -0.33
C GLU A 270 9.48 13.77 0.60
N SER A 271 9.54 14.97 0.02
CA SER A 271 9.54 16.22 0.79
C SER A 271 8.24 16.40 1.59
N VAL A 272 7.09 16.16 0.96
CA VAL A 272 5.78 16.30 1.61
C VAL A 272 5.59 15.25 2.70
N ALA A 273 5.97 14.00 2.44
CA ALA A 273 5.86 12.95 3.43
C ALA A 273 6.72 13.22 4.68
N LYS A 274 7.96 13.70 4.49
CA LYS A 274 8.85 14.10 5.59
C LYS A 274 8.25 15.25 6.41
N MET A 275 7.64 16.23 5.75
CA MET A 275 6.99 17.37 6.39
C MET A 275 5.77 16.94 7.21
N LEU A 276 4.91 16.08 6.66
CA LEU A 276 3.73 15.59 7.37
C LEU A 276 4.11 14.72 8.58
N ALA A 277 5.13 13.87 8.43
CA ALA A 277 5.66 13.07 9.54
C ALA A 277 6.22 13.97 10.67
N ALA A 278 6.93 15.05 10.32
CA ALA A 278 7.41 16.03 11.30
C ALA A 278 6.27 16.80 12.00
N ALA A 279 5.12 16.94 11.34
CA ALA A 279 3.90 17.50 11.92
C ALA A 279 3.09 16.49 12.78
N GLY A 280 3.60 15.27 12.97
CA GLY A 280 2.99 14.25 13.84
C GLY A 280 1.98 13.33 13.14
N TRP A 281 1.81 13.45 11.83
CA TRP A 281 0.95 12.55 11.06
C TRP A 281 1.61 11.20 10.82
N GLN A 282 0.81 10.14 10.75
CA GLN A 282 1.27 8.82 10.34
C GLN A 282 1.26 8.76 8.81
N VAL A 283 2.44 8.63 8.21
CA VAL A 283 2.64 8.77 6.76
C VAL A 283 3.32 7.54 6.18
N SER A 284 2.75 6.95 5.12
CA SER A 284 3.44 6.03 4.22
C SER A 284 3.81 6.73 2.92
N LYS A 285 4.83 6.19 2.25
CA LYS A 285 5.27 6.65 0.94
C LYS A 285 5.14 5.52 -0.06
N ARG A 286 4.71 5.87 -1.27
CA ARG A 286 4.58 4.94 -2.37
C ARG A 286 5.12 5.54 -3.66
N HIS A 287 5.97 4.81 -4.36
CA HIS A 287 6.54 5.25 -5.64
C HIS A 287 6.20 4.25 -6.74
N ARG A 288 4.97 4.37 -7.28
CA ARG A 288 4.37 3.41 -8.20
C ARG A 288 5.29 2.99 -9.35
N GLU A 289 6.01 3.92 -9.95
CA GLU A 289 6.90 3.60 -11.07
C GLU A 289 8.23 2.99 -10.65
N LEU A 290 8.75 3.35 -9.47
CA LEU A 290 9.98 2.77 -8.94
C LEU A 290 9.73 1.33 -8.47
N GLU A 291 8.58 1.08 -7.84
CA GLU A 291 8.11 -0.25 -7.46
C GLU A 291 7.99 -1.19 -8.67
N ARG A 292 7.39 -0.72 -9.78
CA ARG A 292 7.29 -1.52 -11.02
C ARG A 292 8.65 -1.83 -11.64
N ARG A 293 9.63 -0.92 -11.55
CA ARG A 293 10.97 -1.12 -12.11
C ARG A 293 11.83 -2.07 -11.28
N ALA A 294 11.73 -1.99 -9.95
CA ALA A 294 12.42 -2.92 -9.07
C ALA A 294 12.03 -4.38 -9.37
N VAL A 295 10.74 -4.60 -9.70
CA VAL A 295 10.24 -5.93 -10.09
C VAL A 295 10.72 -6.34 -11.50
N GLY A 296 10.71 -5.43 -12.48
CA GLY A 296 11.16 -5.75 -13.85
C GLY A 296 12.67 -5.90 -14.04
N GLY A 297 13.49 -5.48 -13.07
CA GLY A 297 14.95 -5.63 -13.10
C GLY A 297 15.43 -7.00 -12.62
N ALA A 298 14.60 -7.74 -11.87
CA ALA A 298 14.95 -9.07 -11.35
C ALA A 298 14.82 -10.19 -12.39
N SER A 299 14.05 -9.98 -13.47
CA SER A 299 13.82 -10.96 -14.55
C SER A 299 14.78 -10.84 -15.74
N GLY A 300 15.86 -10.05 -15.61
CA GLY A 300 16.73 -9.67 -16.72
C GLY A 300 18.13 -10.28 -16.75
N ASN A 301 18.43 -11.31 -15.95
CA ASN A 301 19.78 -11.87 -15.89
C ASN A 301 19.83 -13.39 -15.98
N GLU A 302 19.37 -13.94 -17.10
CA GLU A 302 19.82 -15.24 -17.60
C GLU A 302 20.03 -15.17 -19.13
N GLN A 303 21.21 -14.70 -19.52
CA GLN A 303 21.88 -15.18 -20.72
C GLN A 303 23.25 -15.70 -20.29
N GLY A 304 23.30 -16.99 -19.98
CA GLY A 304 24.53 -17.76 -19.92
C GLY A 304 24.75 -18.44 -21.27
N ASP A 305 25.60 -17.83 -22.09
CA ASP A 305 26.32 -18.46 -23.19
C ASP A 305 26.83 -19.85 -22.77
N TRP A 306 26.41 -20.91 -23.45
CA TRP A 306 27.20 -22.12 -23.63
C TRP A 306 26.90 -22.78 -24.99
N ALA A 307 27.97 -22.85 -25.79
CA ALA A 307 28.20 -23.57 -27.05
C ALA A 307 27.74 -22.90 -28.36
#